data_AF-A0A6A8V910-F1
#
_entry.id   AF-A0A6A8V910-F1
#
_cell.length_a   1.000
_cell.length_b   1.000
_cell.length_c   1.000
_cell.angle_alpha   90.00
_cell.angle_beta   90.00
_cell.angle_gamma   90.00
#
_symmetry.space_group_name_H-M   'P 1'
#
loop_
_entity.id
_entity.type
_entity.pdbx_description
1 polymer ?
#
loop_
_entity_poly.entity_id
_entity_poly.type
_entity_poly.pdbx_seq_one_letter_code
_entity_poly.pdbx_strand_id
1 'polypeptide(L)' 'MFTSISAEGHVTYASNGDGTVTIYPVPSHWQQSADELNSDEFMTQFTQGILDHAETVTLPDGDPDMIRQILAVLK' A
#
# COMPACT_ATOMS: atom_id res chain seq x y z
N MET A 1 -12.60 -15.97 5.47
CA MET A 1 -12.16 -15.53 6.81
C MET A 1 -11.54 -14.15 6.62
N PHE A 2 -12.25 -13.10 7.00
CA PHE A 2 -11.74 -11.74 6.95
C PHE A 2 -11.02 -11.49 8.27
N THR A 3 -9.70 -11.37 8.24
CA THR A 3 -8.95 -10.97 9.42
C THR A 3 -9.31 -9.51 9.71
N SER A 4 -9.87 -9.30 10.89
CA SER A 4 -10.13 -7.98 11.46
C SER A 4 -8.80 -7.24 11.65
N ILE A 5 -8.48 -6.32 10.74
CA ILE A 5 -7.44 -5.31 10.98
C ILE A 5 -8.03 -4.33 12.00
N SER A 6 -7.67 -4.52 13.27
CA SER A 6 -8.05 -3.60 14.32
C SER A 6 -7.29 -2.29 14.16
N ALA A 7 -8.05 -1.20 13.97
CA ALA A 7 -7.72 0.22 14.04
C ALA A 7 -6.92 0.85 12.86
N GLU A 8 -7.60 1.66 12.04
CA GLU A 8 -7.06 2.85 11.33
C GLU A 8 -5.70 2.70 10.61
N GLY A 9 -5.48 1.59 9.89
CA GLY A 9 -4.27 1.41 9.07
C GLY A 9 -4.32 2.27 7.81
N HIS A 10 -3.44 3.27 7.70
CA HIS A 10 -3.19 3.98 6.44
C HIS A 10 -2.28 3.12 5.57
N VAL A 11 -2.75 2.70 4.39
CA VAL A 11 -1.97 1.90 3.45
C VAL A 11 -1.46 2.81 2.34
N THR A 12 -0.14 2.90 2.18
CA THR A 12 0.46 3.57 1.03
C THR A 12 0.66 2.55 -0.08
N TYR A 13 0.12 2.84 -1.27
CA TYR A 13 0.28 1.97 -2.43
C TYR A 13 0.86 2.73 -3.63
N ALA A 14 1.61 2.02 -4.48
CA ALA A 14 2.10 2.53 -5.75
C ALA A 14 1.68 1.59 -6.89
N SER A 15 1.20 2.15 -8.00
CA SER A 15 0.90 1.37 -9.21
C SER A 15 2.20 1.06 -9.95
N ASN A 16 2.38 -0.20 -10.34
CA ASN A 16 3.54 -0.67 -11.10
C ASN A 16 3.33 -0.56 -12.62
N GLY A 17 2.12 -0.19 -13.07
CA GLY A 17 1.78 -0.06 -14.50
C GLY A 17 1.56 -1.39 -15.24
N ASP A 18 1.64 -2.52 -14.55
CA ASP A 18 1.51 -3.88 -15.09
C ASP A 18 0.29 -4.64 -14.55
N GLY A 19 -0.66 -3.92 -13.94
CA GLY A 19 -1.82 -4.51 -13.26
C GLY A 19 -1.55 -4.94 -11.83
N THR A 20 -0.38 -4.65 -11.26
CA THR A 20 -0.07 -4.85 -9.85
C THR A 20 0.09 -3.52 -9.09
N VAL A 21 -0.08 -3.58 -7.78
CA VAL A 21 0.26 -2.50 -6.86
C VAL A 21 1.20 -3.03 -5.78
N THR A 22 2.14 -2.19 -5.36
CA THR A 22 2.99 -2.45 -4.19
C THR A 22 2.42 -1.72 -2.98
N ILE A 23 2.21 -2.45 -1.89
CA ILE A 23 1.66 -1.99 -0.61
C ILE A 23 2.79 -1.86 0.39
N TYR A 24 2.92 -0.68 1.01
CA TYR A 24 3.90 -0.41 2.06
C TYR A 24 3.20 -0.28 3.43
N PRO A 25 3.64 -1.00 4.47
CA PRO A 25 3.09 -0.94 5.83
C PRO A 25 3.58 0.29 6.59
N VAL A 26 3.32 1.48 6.06
CA VAL A 26 3.69 2.75 6.70
C VAL A 26 2.80 2.98 7.93
N PRO A 27 3.36 3.33 9.10
CA PRO A 27 2.54 3.60 10.28
C PRO A 27 1.63 4.82 10.06
N SER A 28 0.38 4.74 10.51
CA SER A 28 -0.57 5.87 10.47
C SER A 28 -0.18 6.99 11.44
N HIS A 29 0.50 6.64 12.54
CA HIS A 29 1.10 7.58 13.49
C HIS A 29 2.50 7.09 13.87
N TRP A 30 3.44 8.01 13.92
CA TRP A 30 4.79 7.75 14.42
C TRP A 30 4.74 7.64 15.94
N GLN A 31 4.87 6.42 16.46
CA GLN A 31 4.80 6.11 17.90
C GLN A 31 6.19 6.15 18.58
N GLN A 32 7.23 6.32 17.79
CA GLN A 32 8.61 6.38 18.24
C GLN A 32 8.87 7.67 19.03
N SER A 33 9.80 7.58 19.97
CA SER A 33 10.25 8.75 20.73
C SER A 33 10.96 9.77 19.84
N ALA A 34 11.04 11.02 20.30
CA ALA A 34 11.76 12.06 19.58
C ALA A 34 13.24 11.70 19.36
N ASP A 35 13.89 11.05 20.33
CA ASP A 35 15.28 10.60 20.18
C ASP A 35 15.44 9.53 19.09
N GLU A 36 14.51 8.58 19.01
CA GLU A 36 14.49 7.56 17.94
C GLU A 36 14.24 8.20 16.57
N LEU A 37 13.29 9.13 16.48
CA LEU A 37 12.97 9.82 15.22
C LEU A 37 14.09 10.74 14.73
N ASN A 38 14.94 11.24 15.63
CA ASN A 38 16.12 12.05 15.28
C ASN A 38 17.40 11.21 15.09
N SER A 39 17.32 9.89 15.25
CA SER A 39 18.45 8.99 15.04
C SER A 39 18.46 8.47 13.61
N ASP A 40 19.49 8.85 12.85
CA ASP A 40 19.67 8.39 11.46
C ASP A 40 19.74 6.86 11.36
N GLU A 41 20.41 6.20 12.31
CA GLU A 41 20.55 4.74 12.33
C GLU A 41 19.19 4.07 12.53
N PHE A 42 18.42 4.53 13.52
CA PHE A 42 17.09 4.00 13.80
C PHE A 42 16.16 4.21 12.61
N MET A 43 16.11 5.43 12.08
CA MET A 43 15.22 5.76 10.96
C MET A 43 15.58 4.99 9.69
N THR A 44 16.87 4.73 9.45
CA THR A 44 17.32 3.88 8.34
C THR A 44 16.82 2.45 8.53
N GLN A 45 17.01 1.84 9.70
CA GLN A 45 16.55 0.47 9.95
C GLN A 45 15.02 0.37 9.92
N PHE A 46 14.33 1.36 10.49
CA PHE A 46 12.87 1.40 10.54
C PHE A 46 12.27 1.51 9.14
N THR A 47 12.78 2.42 8.30
CA THR A 47 12.32 2.56 6.91
C THR A 47 12.69 1.36 6.05
N GLN A 48 13.86 0.75 6.27
CA GLN A 48 14.22 -0.51 5.62
C GLN A 48 13.22 -1.62 5.97
N GLY A 49 12.77 -1.71 7.22
CA GLY A 49 11.72 -2.64 7.62
C GLY A 49 10.40 -2.44 6.85
N ILE A 50 10.02 -1.19 6.57
CA ILE A 50 8.82 -0.91 5.74
C ILE A 50 9.02 -1.43 4.31
N LEU A 51 10.22 -1.29 3.75
CA LEU A 51 10.54 -1.79 2.40
C LEU A 51 10.58 -3.33 2.36
N ASP A 52 11.19 -3.95 3.37
CA ASP A 52 11.34 -5.41 3.45
C ASP A 52 9.99 -6.12 3.65
N HIS A 53 9.04 -5.44 4.26
CA HIS A 53 7.67 -5.91 4.46
C HIS A 53 6.67 -5.37 3.43
N ALA A 54 7.14 -4.74 2.35
CA ALA A 54 6.26 -4.34 1.27
C ALA A 54 5.71 -5.57 0.53
N GLU A 55 4.43 -5.52 0.17
CA GLU A 55 3.74 -6.62 -0.51
C GLU A 55 3.25 -6.19 -1.90
N THR A 56 3.56 -6.96 -2.92
CA THR A 56 3.00 -6.75 -4.27
C THR A 56 1.76 -7.61 -4.44
N VAL A 57 0.65 -6.96 -4.80
CA VAL A 57 -0.63 -7.63 -5.06
C VAL A 57 -1.13 -7.34 -6.47
N THR A 58 -1.72 -8.35 -7.11
CA THR A 58 -2.35 -8.22 -8.42
C THR A 58 -3.73 -7.59 -8.27
N LEU A 59 -4.01 -6.55 -9.05
CA LEU A 59 -5.34 -5.99 -9.13
C LEU A 59 -6.24 -6.95 -9.93
N PRO A 60 -7.47 -7.22 -9.47
CA PRO A 60 -8.39 -8.01 -10.25
C PRO A 60 -8.67 -7.31 -11.59
N ASP A 61 -8.77 -8.12 -12.64
CA ASP A 61 -9.30 -7.62 -13.91
C ASP A 61 -10.70 -7.05 -13.67
N GLY A 62 -10.96 -5.86 -14.23
CA GLY A 62 -12.28 -5.26 -14.16
C GLY A 62 -13.31 -6.14 -14.87
N ASP A 63 -14.58 -6.02 -14.46
CA ASP A 63 -15.68 -6.78 -15.08
C ASP A 63 -15.72 -6.52 -16.61
N PRO A 64 -15.52 -7.56 -17.44
CA PRO A 64 -15.39 -7.38 -18.89
C PRO A 64 -16.62 -6.75 -19.54
N ASP A 65 -17.81 -7.02 -19.02
CA ASP A 65 -19.07 -6.50 -19.58
C ASP A 65 -19.28 -5.03 -19.20
N MET A 66 -18.90 -4.63 -17.99
CA MET A 66 -18.88 -3.23 -17.57
C MET A 66 -17.85 -2.41 -18.36
N ILE A 67 -16.66 -2.97 -18.61
CA ILE A 67 -15.65 -2.34 -19.48
C ILE A 67 -16.21 -2.14 -20.89
N ARG A 68 -16.89 -3.15 -21.46
CA ARG A 68 -17.52 -3.05 -22.78
C ARG A 68 -18.61 -1.97 -22.83
N GLN A 69 -19.44 -1.85 -21.80
CA GLN A 69 -20.47 -0.81 -21.74
C GLN A 69 -19.86 0.60 -21.72
N ILE A 70 -18.82 0.83 -20.92
CA ILE A 70 -18.13 2.12 -20.87
C ILE A 70 -17.54 2.47 -22.24
N LEU A 71 -16.83 1.53 -22.88
CA LEU A 71 -16.26 1.73 -24.21
C LEU A 71 -17.32 1.99 -25.30
N ALA A 72 -18.52 1.43 -25.16
CA ALA A 72 -19.62 1.66 -26.10
C ALA A 72 -20.21 3.08 -25.99
N VAL A 73 -20.13 3.70 -24.80
CA VAL A 73 -20.67 5.05 -24.52
C VAL A 73 -19.65 6.16 -24.83
N LEU A 74 -18.35 5.86 -24.80
CA LEU A 74 -17.28 6.80 -25.16
C LEU A 74 -17.14 7.03 -26.69
N LYS A 75 -18.12 6.60 -27.49
CA LYS A 75 -18.16 6.81 -28.95
C LYS A 75 -18.78 8.14 -29.36
#